data_AF-A0A8B8NUK4-F1
#
_entry.id   AF-A0A8B8NUK4-F1
#
_cell.length_a   1.000
_cell.length_b   1.000
_cell.length_c   1.000
_cell.angle_alpha   90.00
_cell.angle_beta   90.00
_cell.angle_gamma   90.00
#
_symmetry.space_group_name_H-M   'P 1'
#
loop_
_entity.id
_entity.type
_entity.pdbx_description
1 polymer ?
#
loop_
_entity_poly.entity_id
_entity_poly.type
_entity_poly.pdbx_seq_one_letter_code
_entity_poly.pdbx_strand_id
1 'polypeptide(L)'
;MEGNRSLSSSRTAHLLSKIREVTKSILNDLSNGRSPSIAIDTFWNYCRNPNGSCSCEPDFPKGKEIVTLLRESHVHRLDVLLRVLLIVQQLLQENRHGSKRDIYYMHPSVFRDQSVVDRAINDLCILLGCSRHNLNVVSVGKGLVMGWLRFTEAGAKFDCMNNLNSAQPVPVHVEDVEDILSVAEYILVVEKESVFQRLANDQFCRANRCIVITGRGYPDIPTRRFLRLLIETLHLPAYCLVDCDPYGFDILSTYRFGSMLNCRKYPMSNLFSFFPHFLVQANGL
;
A
#
# COMPACT_ATOMS: atom_id res chain seq x y z
N MET A 1 7.70 -21.31 -15.88
CA MET A 1 8.61 -20.41 -15.16
C MET A 1 8.85 -19.06 -15.86
N GLU A 2 8.34 -18.79 -17.06
CA GLU A 2 8.57 -17.50 -17.79
C GLU A 2 7.41 -16.49 -17.71
N GLY A 3 6.22 -16.89 -17.25
CA GLY A 3 4.99 -16.08 -17.34
C GLY A 3 5.00 -14.80 -16.49
N ASN A 4 5.34 -14.88 -15.20
CA ASN A 4 5.22 -13.73 -14.28
C ASN A 4 6.33 -12.68 -14.43
N ARG A 5 7.57 -13.09 -14.72
CA ARG A 5 8.69 -12.15 -15.01
C ARG A 5 8.44 -11.34 -16.29
N SER A 6 7.79 -11.93 -17.29
CA SER A 6 7.44 -11.25 -18.54
C SER A 6 6.40 -10.13 -18.30
N LEU A 7 5.43 -10.34 -17.40
CA LEU A 7 4.41 -9.34 -17.06
C LEU A 7 4.98 -8.17 -16.25
N SER A 8 5.85 -8.44 -15.27
CA SER A 8 6.57 -7.42 -14.50
C SER A 8 7.45 -6.56 -15.41
N SER A 9 8.24 -7.20 -16.29
CA SER A 9 9.08 -6.53 -17.27
C SER A 9 8.27 -5.68 -18.27
N SER A 10 7.14 -6.20 -18.76
CA SER A 10 6.23 -5.48 -19.66
C SER A 10 5.61 -4.23 -19.00
N ARG A 11 5.22 -4.32 -17.72
CA ARG A 11 4.67 -3.19 -16.96
C ARG A 11 5.72 -2.13 -16.68
N THR A 12 6.93 -2.53 -16.28
CA THR A 12 8.06 -1.61 -16.06
C THR A 12 8.44 -0.89 -17.36
N ALA A 13 8.48 -1.61 -18.49
CA ALA A 13 8.72 -1.02 -19.81
C ALA A 13 7.64 0.01 -20.19
N HIS A 14 6.36 -0.30 -19.94
CA HIS A 14 5.26 0.63 -20.16
C HIS A 14 5.35 1.88 -19.27
N LEU A 15 5.71 1.73 -17.99
CA LEU A 15 5.90 2.88 -17.09
C LEU A 15 7.07 3.76 -17.53
N LEU A 16 8.21 3.16 -17.91
CA LEU A 16 9.34 3.90 -18.46
C LEU A 16 8.98 4.64 -19.76
N SER A 17 8.10 4.07 -20.59
CA SER A 17 7.56 4.77 -21.76
C SER A 17 6.75 6.01 -21.36
N LYS A 18 5.83 5.88 -20.40
CA LYS A 18 5.04 7.01 -19.88
C LYS A 18 5.91 8.11 -19.26
N ILE A 19 6.93 7.72 -18.48
CA ILE A 19 7.89 8.68 -17.91
C ILE A 19 8.57 9.46 -19.04
N ARG A 20 9.05 8.76 -20.09
CA ARG A 20 9.66 9.41 -21.25
C ARG A 20 8.72 10.35 -21.99
N GLU A 21 7.44 9.99 -22.14
CA GLU A 21 6.43 10.85 -22.78
C GLU A 21 6.24 12.15 -22.00
N VAL A 22 6.11 12.05 -20.66
CA VAL A 22 5.98 13.21 -19.77
C VAL A 22 7.22 14.10 -19.86
N THR A 23 8.42 13.54 -19.75
CA THR A 23 9.67 14.30 -19.87
C THR A 23 9.80 14.96 -21.25
N LYS A 24 9.43 14.24 -22.32
CA LYS A 24 9.47 14.77 -23.70
C LYS A 24 8.48 15.92 -23.89
N SER A 25 7.29 15.85 -23.30
CA SER A 25 6.32 16.95 -23.33
C SER A 25 6.90 18.21 -22.69
N ILE A 26 7.51 18.08 -21.52
CA ILE A 26 8.11 19.20 -20.78
C ILE A 26 9.28 19.80 -21.58
N LEU A 27 10.15 18.96 -22.14
CA LEU A 27 11.27 19.43 -22.98
C LEU A 27 10.78 20.14 -24.25
N ASN A 28 9.72 19.63 -24.87
CA ASN A 28 9.15 20.25 -26.06
C ASN A 28 8.58 21.64 -25.74
N ASP A 29 7.88 21.80 -24.61
CA ASP A 29 7.37 23.10 -24.17
C ASP A 29 8.52 24.10 -23.98
N LEU A 30 9.58 23.69 -23.27
CA LEU A 30 10.78 24.52 -23.05
C LEU A 30 11.49 24.88 -24.36
N SER A 31 11.67 23.92 -25.28
CA SER A 31 12.34 24.16 -26.56
C SER A 31 11.59 25.15 -27.47
N ASN A 32 10.26 25.20 -27.34
CA ASN A 32 9.40 26.13 -28.07
C ASN A 32 9.22 27.48 -27.35
N GLY A 33 9.96 27.73 -26.25
CA GLY A 33 9.83 28.95 -25.44
C GLY A 33 8.50 29.07 -24.69
N ARG A 34 7.76 27.96 -24.55
CA ARG A 34 6.50 27.91 -23.79
C ARG A 34 6.78 27.51 -22.34
N SER A 35 6.04 28.09 -21.41
CA SER A 35 6.11 27.69 -20.01
C SER A 35 5.54 26.28 -19.85
N PRO A 36 6.31 25.29 -19.39
CA PRO A 36 5.82 23.94 -19.19
C PRO A 36 4.69 23.94 -18.17
N SER A 37 3.64 23.17 -18.48
CA SER A 37 2.48 23.02 -17.63
C SER A 37 2.17 21.53 -17.45
N ILE A 38 2.13 21.08 -16.20
CA ILE A 38 1.75 19.70 -15.88
C ILE A 38 0.34 19.74 -15.34
N ALA A 39 -0.59 19.10 -16.04
CA ALA A 39 -1.95 18.87 -15.55
C ALA A 39 -1.96 17.61 -14.69
N ILE A 40 -2.23 17.77 -13.41
CA ILE A 40 -2.42 16.68 -12.46
C ILE A 40 -3.91 16.59 -12.17
N ASP A 41 -4.50 15.42 -12.42
CA ASP A 41 -5.90 15.19 -12.09
C ASP A 41 -6.08 15.28 -10.57
N THR A 42 -7.02 16.12 -10.16
CA THR A 42 -7.36 16.30 -8.74
C THR A 42 -8.57 15.47 -8.40
N PHE A 43 -8.37 14.58 -7.44
CA PHE A 43 -9.42 13.78 -6.85
C PHE A 43 -9.86 14.44 -5.54
N TRP A 44 -11.16 14.38 -5.27
CA TRP A 44 -11.74 14.99 -4.08
C TRP A 44 -11.09 14.46 -2.82
N ASN A 45 -10.63 15.35 -1.94
CA ASN A 45 -10.23 14.94 -0.60
C ASN A 45 -11.37 14.99 0.41
N TYR A 46 -12.39 15.87 0.36
CA TYR A 46 -13.54 15.82 1.33
C TYR A 46 -14.79 16.64 0.95
N CYS A 47 -15.97 16.15 1.37
CA CYS A 47 -17.24 16.89 1.50
C CYS A 47 -17.22 17.74 2.77
N ARG A 48 -17.38 19.06 2.63
CA ARG A 48 -17.41 20.00 3.77
C ARG A 48 -18.84 20.34 4.21
N ASN A 49 -19.86 19.63 3.70
CA ASN A 49 -21.26 19.99 3.91
C ASN A 49 -21.86 19.15 5.06
N PRO A 50 -22.21 19.76 6.21
CA PRO A 50 -22.76 19.04 7.35
C PRO A 50 -24.23 18.58 7.17
N ASN A 51 -24.93 19.03 6.12
CA ASN A 51 -26.39 18.82 5.94
C ASN A 51 -26.81 18.19 4.60
N GLY A 52 -25.99 17.35 3.94
CA GLY A 52 -26.40 16.75 2.66
C GLY A 52 -25.83 15.36 2.39
N SER A 53 -26.64 14.50 1.79
CA SER A 53 -26.26 13.18 1.26
C SER A 53 -25.16 13.33 0.21
N CYS A 54 -23.90 13.16 0.60
CA CYS A 54 -22.78 13.21 -0.32
C CYS A 54 -22.63 11.88 -1.07
N SER A 55 -22.83 11.90 -2.38
CA SER A 55 -22.42 10.85 -3.32
C SER A 55 -20.98 11.12 -3.78
N CYS A 56 -20.02 10.54 -3.06
CA CYS A 56 -18.60 10.60 -3.41
C CYS A 56 -18.26 9.46 -4.37
N GLU A 57 -18.32 9.70 -5.69
CA GLU A 57 -17.89 8.72 -6.70
C GLU A 57 -16.34 8.69 -6.82
N PRO A 58 -15.69 7.52 -6.66
CA PRO A 58 -14.24 7.36 -6.67
C PRO A 58 -13.53 7.61 -8.00
N ASP A 59 -14.23 7.42 -9.12
CA ASP A 59 -13.59 7.10 -10.41
C ASP A 59 -13.52 8.27 -11.40
N PHE A 60 -14.02 9.45 -11.03
CA PHE A 60 -14.05 10.60 -11.91
C PHE A 60 -13.21 11.77 -11.38
N PRO A 61 -12.22 12.26 -12.16
CA PRO A 61 -11.49 13.47 -11.81
C PRO A 61 -12.45 14.67 -11.88
N LYS A 62 -12.59 15.41 -10.76
CA LYS A 62 -13.47 16.60 -10.72
C LYS A 62 -12.78 17.89 -11.14
N GLY A 63 -11.47 17.87 -11.37
CA GLY A 63 -10.70 19.01 -11.86
C GLY A 63 -9.27 18.66 -12.23
N LYS A 64 -8.62 19.54 -13.00
CA LYS A 64 -7.19 19.45 -13.32
C LYS A 64 -6.45 20.58 -12.61
N GLU A 65 -5.51 20.23 -11.75
CA GLU A 65 -4.56 21.21 -11.22
C GLU A 65 -3.44 21.37 -12.24
N ILE A 66 -3.28 22.59 -12.75
CA ILE A 66 -2.21 22.91 -13.70
C ILE A 66 -1.06 23.52 -12.91
N VAL A 67 0.00 22.74 -12.74
CA VAL A 67 1.26 23.20 -12.15
C VAL A 67 2.08 23.89 -13.25
N THR A 68 2.46 25.14 -13.03
CA THR A 68 3.10 26.03 -14.01
C THR A 68 4.32 26.70 -13.41
N LEU A 69 5.35 27.00 -14.20
CA LEU A 69 6.52 27.76 -13.74
C LEU A 69 6.27 29.24 -13.39
N LEU A 70 5.05 29.74 -13.61
CA LEU A 70 4.69 31.15 -13.40
C LEU A 70 4.49 31.54 -11.92
N ARG A 71 4.41 30.58 -11.01
CA ARG A 71 4.20 30.83 -9.57
C ARG A 71 5.30 30.18 -8.75
N GLU A 72 5.93 30.91 -7.83
CA GLU A 72 7.02 30.39 -6.99
C GLU A 72 6.64 29.11 -6.22
N SER A 73 5.41 29.03 -5.69
CA SER A 73 4.91 27.83 -5.00
C SER A 73 4.81 26.61 -5.93
N HIS A 74 4.51 26.82 -7.20
CA HIS A 74 4.45 25.77 -8.22
C HIS A 74 5.84 25.35 -8.68
N VAL A 75 6.81 26.28 -8.72
CA VAL A 75 8.21 25.98 -9.07
C VAL A 75 8.81 24.99 -8.08
N HIS A 76 8.64 25.21 -6.77
CA HIS A 76 9.14 24.28 -5.77
C HIS A 76 8.45 22.91 -5.85
N ARG A 77 7.12 22.88 -6.02
CA ARG A 77 6.38 21.62 -6.19
C ARG A 77 6.82 20.86 -7.45
N LEU A 78 7.08 21.56 -8.54
CA LEU A 78 7.55 20.98 -9.79
C LEU A 78 8.99 20.45 -9.66
N ASP A 79 9.89 21.18 -9.01
CA ASP A 79 11.26 20.72 -8.73
C ASP A 79 11.25 19.42 -7.91
N VAL A 80 10.44 19.36 -6.84
CA VAL A 80 10.25 18.15 -6.05
C VAL A 80 9.70 17.01 -6.92
N LEU A 81 8.65 17.25 -7.71
CA LEU A 81 8.02 16.23 -8.55
C LEU A 81 9.02 15.65 -9.56
N LEU A 82 9.79 16.50 -10.24
CA LEU A 82 10.79 16.09 -11.23
C LEU A 82 11.95 15.32 -10.60
N ARG A 83 12.40 15.71 -9.40
CA ARG A 83 13.44 14.96 -8.66
C ARG A 83 12.95 13.58 -8.26
N VAL A 84 11.74 13.48 -7.72
CA VAL A 84 11.15 12.18 -7.35
C VAL A 84 10.92 11.34 -8.61
N LEU A 85 10.50 11.93 -9.74
CA LEU A 85 10.35 11.24 -11.02
C LEU A 85 11.69 10.65 -11.51
N LEU A 86 12.77 11.42 -11.42
CA LEU A 86 14.12 10.96 -11.80
C LEU A 86 14.58 9.79 -10.93
N ILE A 87 14.39 9.91 -9.61
CA ILE A 87 14.72 8.84 -8.66
C ILE A 87 13.94 7.57 -8.98
N VAL A 88 12.62 7.68 -9.19
CA VAL A 88 11.76 6.55 -9.55
C VAL A 88 12.19 5.93 -10.89
N GLN A 89 12.54 6.76 -11.88
CA GLN A 89 13.05 6.27 -13.16
C GLN A 89 14.33 5.44 -12.97
N GLN A 90 15.27 5.90 -12.14
CA GLN A 90 16.50 5.15 -11.83
C GLN A 90 16.20 3.82 -11.13
N LEU A 91 15.31 3.84 -10.12
CA LEU A 91 14.87 2.62 -9.42
C LEU A 91 14.25 1.60 -10.38
N LEU A 92 13.46 2.05 -11.35
CA LEU A 92 12.86 1.19 -12.37
C LEU A 92 13.90 0.65 -13.37
N GLN A 93 14.87 1.47 -13.79
CA GLN A 93 15.92 1.07 -14.73
C GLN A 93 16.93 0.09 -14.13
N GLU A 94 17.35 0.32 -12.89
CA GLU A 94 18.29 -0.55 -12.17
C GLU A 94 17.59 -1.78 -11.55
N ASN A 95 16.26 -1.86 -11.66
CA ASN A 95 15.42 -2.85 -10.98
C ASN A 95 15.71 -2.92 -9.46
N ARG A 96 15.86 -1.74 -8.85
CA ARG A 96 16.12 -1.57 -7.42
C ARG A 96 14.89 -1.00 -6.74
N HIS A 97 14.77 -1.31 -5.46
CA HIS A 97 13.70 -0.80 -4.60
C HIS A 97 14.24 0.24 -3.62
N GLY A 98 13.41 1.24 -3.32
CA GLY A 98 13.72 2.26 -2.33
C GLY A 98 12.53 2.54 -1.44
N SER A 99 12.77 2.86 -0.18
CA SER A 99 11.71 3.32 0.72
C SER A 99 11.49 4.83 0.60
N LYS A 100 10.33 5.30 1.07
CA LYS A 100 10.03 6.74 1.15
C LYS A 100 11.08 7.52 1.94
N ARG A 101 11.64 6.89 2.98
CA ARG A 101 12.70 7.49 3.80
C ARG A 101 14.01 7.58 3.03
N ASP A 102 14.34 6.56 2.25
CA ASP A 102 15.54 6.58 1.41
C ASP A 102 15.46 7.72 0.39
N ILE A 103 14.29 7.91 -0.23
CA ILE A 103 14.02 9.03 -1.13
C ILE A 103 14.19 10.37 -0.41
N TYR A 104 13.61 10.51 0.78
CA TYR A 104 13.76 11.72 1.60
C TYR A 104 15.23 12.03 1.94
N TYR A 105 16.04 11.02 2.25
CA TYR A 105 17.45 11.21 2.63
C TYR A 105 18.39 11.48 1.45
N MET A 106 17.97 11.25 0.20
CA MET A 106 18.80 11.61 -0.96
C MET A 106 18.97 13.12 -1.12
N HIS A 107 17.92 13.90 -0.84
CA HIS A 107 17.96 15.37 -0.97
C HIS A 107 17.22 16.08 0.18
N PRO A 108 17.75 16.03 1.42
CA PRO A 108 17.08 16.59 2.59
C PRO A 108 16.88 18.11 2.51
N SER A 109 17.79 18.84 1.86
CA SER A 109 17.70 20.29 1.65
C SER A 109 16.53 20.70 0.76
N VAL A 110 16.15 19.85 -0.20
CA VAL A 110 15.04 20.10 -1.13
C VAL A 110 13.72 19.65 -0.54
N PHE A 111 13.67 18.46 0.08
CA PHE A 111 12.40 17.89 0.54
C PHE A 111 11.89 18.49 1.85
N ARG A 112 12.78 18.84 2.79
CA ARG A 112 12.49 19.37 4.14
C ARG A 112 11.65 18.46 5.03
N ASP A 113 10.51 17.98 4.55
CA ASP A 113 9.56 17.11 5.25
C ASP A 113 9.23 15.86 4.43
N GLN A 114 9.05 14.71 5.11
CA GLN A 114 8.62 13.46 4.46
C GLN A 114 7.24 13.58 3.80
N SER A 115 6.37 14.48 4.30
CA SER A 115 5.05 14.74 3.72
C SER A 115 5.11 15.33 2.30
N VAL A 116 6.21 16.00 1.94
CA VAL A 116 6.44 16.55 0.61
C VAL A 116 6.76 15.44 -0.38
N VAL A 117 7.62 14.49 0.01
CA VAL A 117 7.94 13.30 -0.78
C VAL A 117 6.69 12.43 -0.97
N ASP A 118 5.89 12.24 0.08
CA ASP A 118 4.66 11.46 0.02
C ASP A 118 3.64 12.04 -0.96
N ARG A 119 3.47 13.37 -0.96
CA ARG A 119 2.60 14.06 -1.94
C ARG A 119 3.14 13.91 -3.35
N ALA A 120 4.44 14.09 -3.57
CA ALA A 120 5.05 13.96 -4.88
C ALA A 120 4.91 12.54 -5.45
N ILE A 121 5.12 11.50 -4.64
CA ILE A 121 4.90 10.11 -5.06
C ILE A 121 3.43 9.88 -5.45
N ASN A 122 2.49 10.46 -4.69
CA ASN A 122 1.06 10.32 -5.00
C ASN A 122 0.67 11.05 -6.29
N ASP A 123 1.20 12.26 -6.51
CA ASP A 123 1.02 13.03 -7.74
C ASP A 123 1.59 12.27 -8.95
N LEU A 124 2.73 11.61 -8.79
CA LEU A 124 3.30 10.74 -9.83
C LEU A 124 2.45 9.50 -10.11
N CYS A 125 1.88 8.88 -9.08
CA CYS A 125 0.96 7.75 -9.26
C CYS A 125 -0.25 8.14 -10.10
N ILE A 126 -0.81 9.33 -9.85
CA ILE A 126 -1.92 9.89 -10.61
C ILE A 126 -1.49 10.16 -12.05
N LEU A 127 -0.37 10.86 -12.23
CA LEU A 127 0.14 11.27 -13.53
C LEU A 127 0.51 10.08 -14.44
N LEU A 128 1.07 9.02 -13.86
CA LEU A 128 1.42 7.79 -14.59
C LEU A 128 0.26 6.79 -14.66
N GLY A 129 -0.82 7.01 -13.91
CA GLY A 129 -1.96 6.10 -13.80
C GLY A 129 -1.56 4.73 -13.25
N CYS A 130 -0.75 4.70 -12.19
CA CYS A 130 -0.25 3.47 -11.60
C CYS A 130 -0.29 3.49 -10.07
N SER A 131 -0.30 2.31 -9.44
CA SER A 131 -0.16 2.19 -7.99
C SER A 131 1.28 2.43 -7.54
N ARG A 132 1.45 2.89 -6.29
CA ARG A 132 2.76 3.17 -5.65
C ARG A 132 3.74 2.00 -5.73
N HIS A 133 3.22 0.77 -5.67
CA HIS A 133 3.99 -0.47 -5.74
C HIS A 133 4.74 -0.60 -7.06
N ASN A 134 4.16 -0.07 -8.14
CA ASN A 134 4.71 -0.17 -9.48
C ASN A 134 5.84 0.85 -9.73
N LEU A 135 6.05 1.80 -8.81
CA LEU A 135 7.13 2.78 -8.87
C LEU A 135 8.42 2.27 -8.21
N ASN A 136 8.49 0.98 -7.83
CA ASN A 136 9.55 0.40 -7.00
C ASN A 136 9.77 1.11 -5.66
N VAL A 137 8.81 1.93 -5.21
CA VAL A 137 8.83 2.57 -3.90
C VAL A 137 8.07 1.69 -2.91
N VAL A 138 8.80 0.97 -2.08
CA VAL A 138 8.23 -0.05 -1.19
C VAL A 138 8.36 0.39 0.27
N SER A 139 7.32 0.13 1.07
CA SER A 139 7.40 0.35 2.50
C SER A 139 8.29 -0.73 3.12
N VAL A 140 9.08 -0.37 4.13
CA VAL A 140 9.74 -1.37 4.97
C VAL A 140 8.66 -2.25 5.58
N GLY A 141 8.75 -3.55 5.31
CA GLY A 141 7.84 -4.56 5.85
C GLY A 141 8.02 -4.67 7.35
N LYS A 142 6.94 -4.49 8.11
CA LYS A 142 6.96 -4.69 9.57
C LYS A 142 6.04 -5.80 10.05
N GLY A 143 5.22 -6.35 9.13
CA GLY A 143 4.28 -7.40 9.45
C GLY A 143 4.95 -8.71 9.84
N LEU A 144 4.26 -9.47 10.67
CA LEU A 144 4.62 -10.85 10.99
C LEU A 144 3.46 -11.78 10.66
N VAL A 145 3.78 -13.02 10.30
CA VAL A 145 2.85 -14.12 10.06
C VAL A 145 3.33 -15.37 10.79
N MET A 146 2.39 -16.17 11.31
CA MET A 146 2.63 -17.50 11.86
C MET A 146 1.43 -18.42 11.63
N GLY A 147 1.59 -19.71 11.90
CA GLY A 147 0.52 -20.70 11.81
C GLY A 147 0.62 -21.62 10.59
N TRP A 148 -0.51 -22.19 10.18
CA TRP A 148 -0.56 -23.24 9.15
C TRP A 148 -0.41 -22.69 7.74
N LEU A 149 0.79 -22.22 7.41
CA LEU A 149 1.10 -21.59 6.14
C LEU A 149 2.47 -22.01 5.64
N ARG A 150 2.56 -22.34 4.35
CA ARG A 150 3.79 -22.52 3.62
C ARG A 150 3.70 -21.74 2.32
N PHE A 151 4.77 -21.06 1.95
CA PHE A 151 4.88 -20.34 0.68
C PHE A 151 6.34 -20.27 0.23
N THR A 152 6.56 -19.93 -1.02
CA THR A 152 7.89 -19.68 -1.59
C THR A 152 7.98 -18.21 -1.97
N GLU A 153 9.02 -17.50 -1.57
CA GLU A 153 9.30 -16.13 -2.02
C GLU A 153 10.62 -16.12 -2.79
N ALA A 154 10.60 -15.74 -4.08
CA ALA A 154 11.80 -15.65 -4.92
C ALA A 154 12.71 -16.90 -4.90
N GLY A 155 12.13 -18.09 -4.72
CA GLY A 155 12.82 -19.38 -4.63
C GLY A 155 13.22 -19.82 -3.21
N ALA A 156 13.09 -18.95 -2.19
CA ALA A 156 13.25 -19.31 -0.79
C ALA A 156 11.94 -19.88 -0.22
N LYS A 157 12.00 -21.06 0.41
CA LYS A 157 10.82 -21.71 0.99
C LYS A 157 10.64 -21.28 2.44
N PHE A 158 9.46 -20.75 2.75
CA PHE A 158 9.03 -20.37 4.09
C PHE A 158 7.99 -21.38 4.57
N ASP A 159 8.38 -22.19 5.55
CA ASP A 159 7.53 -23.25 6.08
C ASP A 159 7.16 -22.97 7.55
N CYS A 160 6.03 -22.28 7.75
CA CYS A 160 5.52 -22.02 9.09
C CYS A 160 4.84 -23.26 9.70
N MET A 161 4.61 -24.33 8.91
CA MET A 161 3.91 -25.52 9.41
C MET A 161 4.78 -26.40 10.31
N ASN A 162 6.10 -26.41 10.11
CA ASN A 162 7.02 -27.17 10.97
C ASN A 162 7.17 -26.51 12.35
N ASN A 163 7.01 -25.19 12.42
CA ASN A 163 7.03 -24.45 13.67
C ASN A 163 5.94 -23.38 13.67
N LEU A 164 4.72 -23.82 14.01
CA LEU A 164 3.47 -23.04 13.96
C LEU A 164 3.50 -21.75 14.78
N ASN A 165 4.38 -21.68 15.77
CA ASN A 165 4.52 -20.57 16.71
C ASN A 165 5.69 -19.65 16.35
N SER A 166 6.48 -20.01 15.33
CA SER A 166 7.57 -19.17 14.86
C SER A 166 7.01 -18.03 14.01
N ALA A 167 7.20 -16.81 14.49
CA ALA A 167 6.87 -15.62 13.73
C ALA A 167 7.84 -15.45 12.55
N GLN A 168 7.30 -15.41 11.34
CA GLN A 168 8.03 -15.10 10.11
C GLN A 168 7.67 -13.70 9.64
N PRO A 169 8.63 -12.93 9.09
CA PRO A 169 8.32 -11.63 8.50
C PRO A 169 7.39 -11.81 7.29
N VAL A 170 6.46 -10.88 7.12
CA VAL A 170 5.62 -10.85 5.91
C VAL A 170 6.49 -10.47 4.69
N PRO A 171 6.36 -11.20 3.56
CA PRO A 171 7.02 -10.86 2.31
C PRO A 171 6.79 -9.40 1.90
N VAL A 172 7.90 -8.69 1.63
CA VAL A 172 7.84 -7.32 1.13
C VAL A 172 7.41 -7.34 -0.35
N HIS A 173 7.90 -8.32 -1.10
CA HIS A 173 7.60 -8.54 -2.51
C HIS A 173 6.52 -9.60 -2.68
N VAL A 174 5.29 -9.25 -2.32
CA VAL A 174 4.12 -10.13 -2.40
C VAL A 174 3.87 -10.71 -3.81
N GLU A 175 4.41 -10.09 -4.87
CA GLU A 175 4.28 -10.58 -6.25
C GLU A 175 5.20 -11.76 -6.56
N ASP A 176 6.28 -11.93 -5.80
CA ASP A 176 7.22 -13.05 -5.92
C ASP A 176 6.84 -14.22 -5.02
N VAL A 177 5.68 -14.14 -4.35
CA VAL A 177 5.14 -15.20 -3.50
C VAL A 177 4.38 -16.20 -4.36
N GLU A 178 4.85 -17.44 -4.34
CA GLU A 178 4.32 -18.58 -5.09
C GLU A 178 4.11 -19.78 -4.16
N ASP A 179 3.47 -20.84 -4.67
CA ASP A 179 3.26 -22.12 -3.98
C ASP A 179 2.64 -22.00 -2.56
N ILE A 180 1.60 -21.16 -2.44
CA ILE A 180 0.90 -20.98 -1.17
C ILE A 180 0.11 -22.25 -0.82
N LEU A 181 0.49 -22.89 0.28
CA LEU A 181 -0.16 -24.08 0.82
C LEU A 181 -0.56 -23.82 2.27
N SER A 182 -1.79 -24.19 2.61
CA SER A 182 -2.32 -24.04 3.96
C SER A 182 -3.35 -25.12 4.24
N VAL A 183 -3.43 -25.53 5.51
CA VAL A 183 -4.49 -26.38 6.06
C VAL A 183 -5.29 -25.62 7.13
N ALA A 184 -5.19 -24.30 7.12
CA ALA A 184 -5.90 -23.46 8.08
C ALA A 184 -7.39 -23.36 7.76
N GLU A 185 -8.20 -23.18 8.80
CA GLU A 185 -9.64 -22.98 8.69
C GLU A 185 -9.99 -21.49 8.58
N TYR A 186 -9.13 -20.61 9.09
CA TYR A 186 -9.31 -19.16 9.04
C TYR A 186 -7.99 -18.39 9.22
N ILE A 187 -8.05 -17.09 8.91
CA ILE A 187 -6.97 -16.12 9.12
C ILE A 187 -7.36 -15.17 10.26
N LEU A 188 -6.49 -14.96 11.24
CA LEU A 188 -6.68 -14.03 12.35
C LEU A 188 -5.68 -12.88 12.24
N VAL A 189 -6.18 -11.67 12.07
CA VAL A 189 -5.39 -10.43 12.04
C VAL A 189 -5.38 -9.82 13.44
N VAL A 190 -4.21 -9.62 14.02
CA VAL A 190 -4.04 -9.09 15.37
C VAL A 190 -3.34 -7.74 15.31
N GLU A 191 -3.93 -6.73 15.95
CA GLU A 191 -3.38 -5.39 16.00
C GLU A 191 -2.03 -5.33 16.74
N LYS A 192 -2.03 -5.72 18.02
CA LYS A 192 -0.88 -5.59 18.93
C LYS A 192 0.09 -6.75 18.80
N GLU A 193 1.38 -6.43 18.65
CA GLU A 193 2.44 -7.44 18.62
C GLU A 193 2.51 -8.24 19.93
N SER A 194 2.24 -7.62 21.08
CA SER A 194 2.22 -8.33 22.37
C SER A 194 1.17 -9.43 22.42
N VAL A 195 -0.01 -9.20 21.84
CA VAL A 195 -1.07 -10.21 21.73
C VAL A 195 -0.67 -11.31 20.76
N PHE A 196 -0.06 -10.94 19.62
CA PHE A 196 0.49 -11.91 18.66
C PHE A 196 1.52 -12.84 19.32
N GLN A 197 2.47 -12.30 20.07
CA GLN A 197 3.49 -13.09 20.79
C GLN A 197 2.87 -13.98 21.87
N ARG A 198 1.83 -13.50 22.57
CA ARG A 198 1.09 -14.31 23.55
C ARG A 198 0.40 -15.50 22.89
N LEU A 199 -0.28 -15.30 21.76
CA LEU A 199 -0.89 -16.39 20.99
C LEU A 199 0.13 -17.43 20.50
N ALA A 200 1.35 -16.98 20.17
CA ALA A 200 2.44 -17.88 19.80
C ALA A 200 2.87 -18.75 20.99
N ASN A 201 3.04 -18.15 22.17
CA ASN A 201 3.40 -18.87 23.40
C ASN A 201 2.32 -19.87 23.84
N ASP A 202 1.05 -19.52 23.68
CA ASP A 202 -0.10 -20.36 24.03
C ASP A 202 -0.38 -21.46 22.99
N GLN A 203 0.45 -21.56 21.94
CA GLN A 203 0.29 -22.51 20.82
C GLN A 203 -1.07 -22.43 20.13
N PHE A 204 -1.66 -21.23 20.08
CA PHE A 204 -3.02 -21.00 19.59
C PHE A 204 -3.24 -21.51 18.16
N CYS A 205 -2.24 -21.32 17.28
CA CYS A 205 -2.28 -21.79 15.89
C CYS A 205 -2.43 -23.31 15.78
N ARG A 206 -1.83 -24.06 16.71
CA ARG A 206 -1.91 -25.52 16.75
C ARG A 206 -3.29 -25.98 17.20
N ALA A 207 -3.86 -25.34 18.21
CA ALA A 207 -5.16 -25.69 18.74
C ALA A 207 -6.32 -25.37 17.79
N ASN A 208 -6.27 -24.22 17.11
CA ASN A 208 -7.38 -23.70 16.30
C ASN A 208 -7.18 -23.78 14.79
N ARG A 209 -6.07 -24.40 14.34
CA ARG A 209 -5.74 -24.55 12.91
C ARG A 209 -5.90 -23.25 12.11
N CYS A 210 -5.24 -22.19 12.54
CA CYS A 210 -5.36 -20.87 11.92
C CYS A 210 -4.02 -20.31 11.43
N ILE A 211 -4.11 -19.29 10.59
CA ILE A 211 -2.99 -18.39 10.26
C ILE A 211 -3.18 -17.12 11.08
N VAL A 212 -2.13 -16.64 11.74
CA VAL A 212 -2.17 -15.38 12.50
C VAL A 212 -1.24 -14.37 11.83
N ILE A 213 -1.73 -13.16 11.59
CA ILE A 213 -0.98 -12.05 10.97
C ILE A 213 -1.05 -10.83 11.87
N THR A 214 0.04 -10.09 12.03
CA THR A 214 0.03 -8.78 12.68
C THR A 214 0.74 -7.73 11.85
N GLY A 215 0.16 -6.52 11.81
CA GLY A 215 0.78 -5.32 11.22
C GLY A 215 1.54 -4.47 12.24
N ARG A 216 1.58 -4.87 13.52
CA ARG A 216 2.13 -4.09 14.64
C ARG A 216 1.49 -2.69 14.71
N GLY A 217 0.20 -2.65 15.02
CA GLY A 217 -0.66 -1.47 14.92
C GLY A 217 -1.19 -1.28 13.49
N TYR A 218 -1.08 -0.06 12.96
CA TYR A 218 -1.50 0.25 11.58
C TYR A 218 -0.76 -0.61 10.55
N PRO A 219 -1.47 -1.32 9.67
CA PRO A 219 -0.82 -2.20 8.71
C PRO A 219 -0.11 -1.44 7.62
N ASP A 220 1.10 -1.91 7.31
CA ASP A 220 1.86 -1.51 6.14
C ASP A 220 1.28 -2.11 4.85
N ILE A 221 1.71 -1.54 3.72
CA ILE A 221 1.25 -1.95 2.39
C ILE A 221 1.54 -3.44 2.10
N PRO A 222 2.75 -3.98 2.36
CA PRO A 222 3.04 -5.40 2.14
C PRO A 222 2.10 -6.31 2.93
N THR A 223 1.89 -6.05 4.22
CA THR A 223 0.97 -6.81 5.08
C THR A 223 -0.45 -6.86 4.54
N ARG A 224 -0.99 -5.74 4.05
CA ARG A 224 -2.33 -5.74 3.44
C ARG A 224 -2.40 -6.51 2.13
N ARG A 225 -1.37 -6.38 1.28
CA ARG A 225 -1.32 -7.12 0.00
C ARG A 225 -1.19 -8.62 0.25
N PHE A 226 -0.37 -9.01 1.22
CA PHE A 226 -0.17 -10.40 1.59
C PHE A 226 -1.46 -11.01 2.17
N LEU A 227 -2.14 -10.30 3.09
CA LEU A 227 -3.44 -10.74 3.59
C LEU A 227 -4.45 -10.92 2.44
N ARG A 228 -4.51 -9.96 1.51
CA ARG A 228 -5.40 -10.05 0.34
C ARG A 228 -5.06 -11.25 -0.54
N LEU A 229 -3.77 -11.49 -0.82
CA LEU A 229 -3.29 -12.64 -1.59
C LEU A 229 -3.72 -13.96 -0.92
N LEU A 230 -3.58 -14.07 0.41
CA LEU A 230 -3.98 -15.26 1.15
C LEU A 230 -5.50 -15.49 1.09
N ILE A 231 -6.31 -14.45 1.25
CA ILE A 231 -7.77 -14.54 1.15
C ILE A 231 -8.18 -14.97 -0.27
N GLU A 232 -7.62 -14.35 -1.31
CA GLU A 232 -7.95 -14.65 -2.71
C GLU A 232 -7.46 -16.05 -3.13
N THR A 233 -6.35 -16.53 -2.57
CA THR A 233 -5.78 -17.84 -2.93
C THR A 233 -6.44 -18.97 -2.14
N LEU A 234 -6.53 -18.82 -0.81
CA LEU A 234 -6.99 -19.87 0.10
C LEU A 234 -8.50 -19.86 0.32
N HIS A 235 -9.19 -18.77 -0.05
CA HIS A 235 -10.64 -18.59 0.14
C HIS A 235 -11.09 -18.75 1.60
N LEU A 236 -10.19 -18.43 2.54
CA LEU A 236 -10.44 -18.55 3.97
C LEU A 236 -11.11 -17.28 4.53
N PRO A 237 -11.99 -17.42 5.54
CA PRO A 237 -12.50 -16.27 6.28
C PRO A 237 -11.34 -15.61 7.05
N ALA A 238 -11.31 -14.28 7.02
CA ALA A 238 -10.40 -13.49 7.82
C ALA A 238 -11.17 -12.83 8.98
N TYR A 239 -10.59 -12.84 10.17
CA TYR A 239 -11.08 -12.20 11.39
C TYR A 239 -10.05 -11.18 11.86
N CYS A 240 -10.47 -10.13 12.58
CA CYS A 240 -9.53 -9.15 13.12
C CYS A 240 -9.82 -8.81 14.58
N LEU A 241 -8.77 -8.88 15.39
CA LEU A 241 -8.74 -8.55 16.80
C LEU A 241 -8.04 -7.20 16.97
N VAL A 242 -8.84 -6.18 17.28
CA VAL A 242 -8.45 -4.78 17.50
C VAL A 242 -8.99 -4.29 18.83
N ASP A 243 -8.38 -3.25 19.38
CA ASP A 243 -8.93 -2.60 20.57
C ASP A 243 -10.30 -1.96 20.27
N CYS A 244 -11.19 -1.92 21.28
CA CYS A 244 -12.51 -1.31 21.17
C CYS A 244 -12.44 0.23 21.32
N ASP A 245 -11.63 0.89 20.50
CA ASP A 245 -11.47 2.33 20.48
C ASP A 245 -11.51 2.88 19.03
N PRO A 246 -11.63 4.20 18.83
CA PRO A 246 -11.66 4.78 17.48
C PRO A 246 -10.45 4.45 16.61
N TYR A 247 -9.29 4.17 17.22
CA TYR A 247 -8.07 3.80 16.48
C TYR A 247 -8.13 2.36 15.98
N GLY A 248 -8.63 1.42 16.80
CA GLY A 248 -8.88 0.04 16.40
C GLY A 248 -9.85 -0.05 15.21
N PHE A 249 -10.91 0.77 15.21
CA PHE A 249 -11.82 0.87 14.06
C PHE A 249 -11.13 1.46 12.81
N ASP A 250 -10.24 2.43 12.95
CA ASP A 250 -9.48 3.00 11.83
C ASP A 250 -8.47 1.98 11.25
N ILE A 251 -7.86 1.16 12.10
CA ILE A 251 -6.99 0.05 11.69
C ILE A 251 -7.78 -1.00 10.91
N LEU A 252 -8.93 -1.42 11.42
CA LEU A 252 -9.85 -2.33 10.72
C LEU A 252 -10.26 -1.77 9.35
N SER A 253 -10.64 -0.49 9.32
CA SER A 253 -11.00 0.22 8.08
C SER A 253 -9.83 0.28 7.10
N THR A 254 -8.59 0.39 7.61
CA THR A 254 -7.38 0.44 6.80
C THR A 254 -7.06 -0.90 6.11
N TYR A 255 -7.36 -2.03 6.76
CA TYR A 255 -7.27 -3.36 6.14
C TYR A 255 -8.32 -3.54 5.04
N ARG A 256 -9.55 -3.06 5.26
CA ARG A 256 -10.66 -3.25 4.32
C ARG A 256 -10.62 -2.29 3.12
N PHE A 257 -10.44 -1.00 3.36
CA PHE A 257 -10.63 0.04 2.34
C PHE A 257 -9.34 0.73 1.90
N GLY A 258 -8.23 0.49 2.61
CA GLY A 258 -6.98 1.21 2.37
C GLY A 258 -6.79 2.40 3.33
N SER A 259 -5.68 3.12 3.20
CA SER A 259 -5.39 4.28 4.06
C SER A 259 -6.27 5.48 3.73
N MET A 260 -6.46 6.39 4.71
CA MET A 260 -7.46 7.49 4.76
C MET A 260 -7.75 8.29 3.48
N LEU A 261 -6.84 8.38 2.51
CA LEU A 261 -7.13 8.93 1.17
C LEU A 261 -8.28 8.17 0.45
N ASN A 262 -8.50 6.90 0.80
CA ASN A 262 -9.57 6.07 0.26
C ASN A 262 -10.74 5.83 1.22
N CYS A 263 -10.64 6.26 2.49
CA CYS A 263 -11.43 5.68 3.58
C CYS A 263 -12.62 6.52 4.10
N ARG A 264 -12.76 7.81 3.77
CA ARG A 264 -13.97 8.60 4.16
C ARG A 264 -15.18 8.36 3.26
N LYS A 265 -15.45 7.09 2.92
CA LYS A 265 -16.46 6.68 1.94
C LYS A 265 -17.68 5.97 2.53
N TYR A 266 -17.76 5.69 3.83
CA TYR A 266 -18.87 4.91 4.39
C TYR A 266 -19.34 5.43 5.75
N PRO A 267 -20.66 5.61 5.97
CA PRO A 267 -21.20 5.88 7.30
C PRO A 267 -20.89 4.70 8.22
N MET A 268 -20.57 4.99 9.49
CA MET A 268 -20.22 4.00 10.53
C MET A 268 -21.23 2.85 10.68
N SER A 269 -22.48 3.06 10.25
CA SER A 269 -23.54 2.04 10.21
C SER A 269 -23.26 0.88 9.23
N ASN A 270 -22.39 1.07 8.22
CA ASN A 270 -22.07 0.06 7.21
C ASN A 270 -20.82 -0.78 7.53
N LEU A 271 -20.12 -0.50 8.63
CA LEU A 271 -18.97 -1.32 9.05
C LEU A 271 -19.41 -2.72 9.52
N PHE A 272 -20.62 -2.83 10.07
CA PHE A 272 -21.17 -4.07 10.64
C PHE A 272 -22.03 -4.88 9.65
N SER A 273 -22.49 -4.29 8.53
CA SER A 273 -23.45 -4.93 7.62
C SER A 273 -22.85 -5.57 6.36
N PHE A 274 -21.54 -5.44 6.14
CA PHE A 274 -20.90 -5.83 4.87
C PHE A 274 -19.87 -6.96 4.97
N PHE A 275 -19.80 -7.64 6.11
CA PHE A 275 -19.11 -8.93 6.30
C PHE A 275 -19.88 -9.78 7.31
N PRO A 276 -20.40 -10.97 6.95
CA PRO A 276 -21.00 -11.87 7.93
C PRO A 276 -19.97 -12.57 8.85
N HIS A 277 -18.65 -12.39 8.65
CA HIS A 277 -17.61 -13.13 9.37
C HIS A 277 -16.46 -12.27 9.93
N PHE A 278 -16.70 -11.03 10.37
CA PHE A 278 -15.73 -10.28 11.18
C PHE A 278 -16.29 -10.09 12.60
N LEU A 279 -15.89 -10.95 13.53
CA LEU A 279 -16.15 -10.77 14.95
C LEU A 279 -15.14 -9.78 15.53
N VAL A 280 -15.60 -8.55 15.80
CA VAL A 280 -14.92 -7.65 16.73
C VAL A 280 -15.21 -8.17 18.13
N GLN A 281 -14.25 -8.87 18.74
CA GLN A 281 -14.41 -9.28 20.13
C GLN A 281 -14.05 -8.11 21.03
N ALA A 282 -15.06 -7.34 21.43
CA ALA A 282 -14.94 -6.29 22.44
C ALA A 282 -14.78 -6.93 23.83
N ASN A 283 -13.53 -6.91 24.34
CA ASN A 283 -13.07 -7.11 25.72
C ASN A 283 -13.42 -8.41 26.48
N GLY A 284 -12.38 -8.99 27.11
CA GLY A 284 -12.53 -9.97 28.20
C GLY A 284 -11.42 -11.01 28.32
N LEU A 285 -10.16 -10.60 28.50
CA LEU A 285 -9.10 -11.40 29.15
C LEU A 285 -8.25 -10.50 30.05
#